data_AF-A0A517VIG6-F1
#
_entry.id   AF-A0A517VIG6-F1
#
_cell.length_a   1.000
_cell.length_b   1.000
_cell.length_c   1.000
_cell.angle_alpha   90.00
_cell.angle_beta   90.00
_cell.angle_gamma   90.00
#
_symmetry.space_group_name_H-M   'P 1'
#
loop_
_entity.id
_entity.type
_entity.pdbx_description
1 polymer ?
#
loop_
_entity_poly.entity_id
_entity_poly.type
_entity_poly.pdbx_seq_one_letter_code
_entity_poly.pdbx_strand_id
1 'polypeptide(L)'
;MPVFLISGTNENGKRETRRVEADNSQNAVREFEEQGLTEIVLHSDDAYAVTTDLFGPQPQVEENLTAADMVKLQYLTNFQLFLFYLRKSYWQLRWVIPVLLGIAVYRWDQVSGPDESDYIMLGFLLLPIPICFWNAYYSLGRKYDRLMHAFSWGNWEEVLDQVHRLRGKIPDFELAARAAVALAALDRFDEALDLMEPYEESEDVPHWMYLGRLSELYEVTGDYDNVIECMRLAYEEAPDNPTVIIDYAYALTKTNRDSPLAAELIAEAEEMHLNDLVALLLKYFKGVLELNFRNYRAAEALFRQCETQLVPLATSQALLQQIVDLNRAYLAVTLAELEENEEAEQLYQLSLPRLQALDCDLIMDRYVDAMRK
;
A
#
# COMPACT_ATOMS: atom_id res chain seq x y z
N MET A 1 -18.53 10.19 5.64
CA MET A 1 -18.24 9.03 6.49
C MET A 1 -17.37 8.10 5.66
N PRO A 2 -16.29 7.55 6.23
CA PRO A 2 -15.35 6.72 5.50
C PRO A 2 -15.99 5.42 5.03
N VAL A 3 -15.54 4.94 3.87
CA VAL A 3 -16.06 3.73 3.22
C VAL A 3 -15.02 2.61 3.29
N PHE A 4 -15.42 1.47 3.86
CA PHE A 4 -14.60 0.28 4.02
C PHE A 4 -15.01 -0.83 3.05
N LEU A 5 -14.02 -1.51 2.47
CA LEU A 5 -14.16 -2.73 1.70
C LEU A 5 -13.98 -3.94 2.62
N ILE A 6 -15.05 -4.70 2.78
CA ILE A 6 -15.10 -5.84 3.70
C ILE A 6 -15.77 -7.04 3.01
N SER A 7 -15.24 -8.23 3.28
CA SER A 7 -15.81 -9.49 2.83
C SER A 7 -16.22 -10.35 4.01
N GLY A 8 -17.27 -11.15 3.85
CA GLY A 8 -17.72 -12.12 4.86
C GLY A 8 -18.48 -13.29 4.22
N THR A 9 -18.60 -14.39 4.94
CA THR A 9 -19.29 -15.61 4.54
C THR A 9 -20.60 -15.73 5.31
N ASN A 10 -21.72 -15.84 4.59
CA ASN A 10 -23.03 -16.01 5.22
C ASN A 10 -23.29 -17.47 5.67
N GLU A 11 -24.39 -17.68 6.41
CA GLU A 11 -24.80 -19.01 6.90
C GLU A 11 -24.95 -20.08 5.78
N ASN A 12 -25.19 -19.65 4.54
CA ASN A 12 -25.31 -20.52 3.38
C ASN A 12 -23.94 -20.85 2.73
N GLY A 13 -22.82 -20.44 3.34
CA GLY A 13 -21.47 -20.62 2.82
C GLY A 13 -21.13 -19.74 1.61
N LYS A 14 -21.94 -18.71 1.31
CA LYS A 14 -21.70 -17.79 0.20
C LYS A 14 -20.92 -16.58 0.70
N ARG A 15 -19.74 -16.37 0.11
CA ARG A 15 -18.93 -15.18 0.34
C ARG A 15 -19.51 -13.96 -0.36
N GLU A 16 -19.61 -12.86 0.35
CA GLU A 16 -20.03 -11.56 -0.14
C GLU A 16 -18.99 -10.50 0.20
N THR A 17 -18.86 -9.51 -0.67
CA THR A 17 -17.96 -8.36 -0.50
C THR A 17 -18.80 -7.10 -0.66
N ARG A 18 -18.74 -6.19 0.32
CA ARG A 18 -19.54 -4.96 0.34
C ARG A 18 -18.66 -3.74 0.63
N ARG A 19 -19.22 -2.58 0.29
CA ARG A 19 -18.76 -1.27 0.77
C ARG A 19 -19.61 -0.95 1.99
N VAL A 20 -18.98 -0.58 3.10
CA VAL A 20 -19.63 -0.28 4.37
C VAL A 20 -19.20 1.10 4.81
N GLU A 21 -20.17 1.98 5.07
CA GLU A 21 -19.92 3.29 5.68
C GLU A 21 -19.90 3.10 7.20
N ALA A 22 -18.78 3.42 7.84
CA ALA A 22 -18.63 3.30 9.29
C ALA A 22 -17.71 4.43 9.80
N ASP A 23 -17.67 4.65 11.11
CA ASP A 23 -16.77 5.65 11.70
C ASP A 23 -15.30 5.19 11.68
N ASN A 24 -15.07 3.88 11.82
CA ASN A 24 -13.74 3.26 11.76
C ASN A 24 -13.82 1.81 11.26
N SER A 25 -12.66 1.21 10.97
CA SER A 25 -12.56 -0.15 10.45
C SER A 25 -13.19 -1.20 11.38
N GLN A 26 -13.05 -1.06 12.69
CA GLN A 26 -13.59 -2.00 13.67
C GLN A 26 -15.13 -1.96 13.71
N ASN A 27 -15.72 -0.78 13.56
CA ASN A 27 -17.17 -0.62 13.46
C ASN A 27 -17.73 -1.24 12.17
N ALA A 28 -17.00 -1.12 11.06
CA ALA A 28 -17.37 -1.79 9.80
C ALA A 28 -17.39 -3.32 9.94
N VAL A 29 -16.45 -3.88 10.70
CA VAL A 29 -16.41 -5.32 10.99
C VAL A 29 -17.54 -5.73 11.93
N ARG A 30 -17.80 -4.96 12.98
CA ARG A 30 -18.90 -5.21 13.92
C ARG A 30 -20.25 -5.29 13.21
N GLU A 31 -20.48 -4.44 12.20
CA GLU A 31 -21.70 -4.51 11.39
C GLU A 31 -21.86 -5.87 10.68
N PHE A 32 -20.76 -6.46 10.19
CA PHE A 32 -20.78 -7.78 9.58
C PHE A 32 -21.02 -8.89 10.61
N GLU A 33 -20.42 -8.78 11.80
CA GLU A 33 -20.64 -9.71 12.90
C GLU A 33 -22.10 -9.69 13.37
N GLU A 34 -22.70 -8.51 13.50
CA GLU A 34 -24.12 -8.34 13.86
C GLU A 34 -25.09 -8.92 12.81
N GLN A 35 -24.66 -8.97 11.55
CA GLN A 35 -25.40 -9.62 10.46
C GLN A 35 -25.23 -11.14 10.42
N GLY A 36 -24.44 -11.73 11.33
CA GLY A 36 -24.18 -13.16 11.40
C GLY A 36 -23.21 -13.68 10.34
N LEU A 37 -22.40 -12.79 9.74
CA LEU A 37 -21.35 -13.18 8.80
C LEU A 37 -20.15 -13.73 9.56
N THR A 38 -19.53 -14.76 8.99
CA THR A 38 -18.33 -15.42 9.53
C THR A 38 -17.18 -15.31 8.53
N GLU A 39 -15.95 -15.64 8.92
CA GLU A 39 -14.75 -15.51 8.06
C GLU A 39 -14.59 -14.08 7.48
N ILE A 40 -14.75 -13.09 8.35
CA ILE A 40 -14.69 -11.68 7.95
C ILE A 40 -13.26 -11.32 7.56
N VAL A 41 -13.11 -10.63 6.44
CA VAL A 41 -11.83 -10.13 5.93
C VAL A 41 -11.97 -8.66 5.61
N LEU A 42 -11.18 -7.84 6.28
CA LEU A 42 -11.05 -6.42 6.02
C LEU A 42 -10.02 -6.19 4.90
N HIS A 43 -10.42 -5.48 3.84
CA HIS A 43 -9.54 -5.18 2.70
C HIS A 43 -9.07 -3.73 2.64
N SER A 44 -9.60 -2.87 3.49
CA SER A 44 -9.22 -1.46 3.64
C SER A 44 -9.19 -1.11 5.11
N ASP A 45 -8.10 -0.49 5.56
CA ASP A 45 -8.00 0.10 6.89
C ASP A 45 -8.47 1.57 6.89
N ASP A 46 -8.42 2.19 8.05
CA ASP A 46 -8.79 3.59 8.27
C ASP A 46 -7.95 4.55 7.40
N ALA A 47 -6.65 4.28 7.26
CA ALA A 47 -5.77 5.07 6.39
C ALA A 47 -6.17 4.98 4.91
N TYR A 48 -6.52 3.79 4.41
CA TYR A 48 -7.03 3.63 3.04
C TYR A 48 -8.36 4.35 2.83
N ALA A 49 -9.27 4.27 3.81
CA ALA A 49 -10.59 4.90 3.72
C ALA A 49 -10.47 6.44 3.64
N VAL A 50 -9.69 7.04 4.54
CA VAL A 50 -9.42 8.50 4.53
C VAL A 50 -8.73 8.91 3.24
N THR A 51 -7.71 8.16 2.80
CA THR A 51 -7.01 8.45 1.54
C THR A 51 -8.00 8.43 0.36
N THR A 52 -8.88 7.45 0.30
CA THR A 52 -9.89 7.33 -0.76
C THR A 52 -10.86 8.50 -0.74
N ASP A 53 -11.30 8.94 0.44
CA ASP A 53 -12.18 10.09 0.61
C ASP A 53 -11.52 11.39 0.11
N LEU A 54 -10.21 11.58 0.31
CA LEU A 54 -9.46 12.73 -0.20
C LEU A 54 -9.42 12.79 -1.73
N PHE A 55 -9.49 11.66 -2.44
CA PHE A 55 -9.61 11.64 -3.90
C PHE A 55 -10.99 12.08 -4.40
N GLY A 56 -11.96 12.22 -3.49
CA GLY A 56 -13.34 12.58 -3.78
C GLY A 56 -14.13 11.46 -4.47
N PRO A 57 -15.45 11.66 -4.66
CA PRO A 57 -16.32 10.67 -5.27
C PRO A 57 -15.88 10.38 -6.71
N GLN A 58 -15.74 9.09 -7.04
CA GLN A 58 -15.38 8.64 -8.37
C GLN A 58 -16.58 7.91 -8.99
N PRO A 59 -17.61 8.64 -9.46
CA PRO A 59 -18.88 8.03 -9.89
C PRO A 59 -18.69 6.99 -11.00
N GLN A 60 -17.73 7.21 -11.90
CA GLN A 60 -17.43 6.24 -12.96
C GLN A 60 -16.81 4.94 -12.42
N VAL A 61 -16.06 4.97 -11.33
CA VAL A 61 -15.48 3.79 -10.68
C VAL A 61 -16.55 3.11 -9.84
N GLU A 62 -17.30 3.89 -9.07
CA GLU A 62 -18.32 3.41 -8.15
C GLU A 62 -19.49 2.73 -8.86
N GLU A 63 -19.95 3.28 -10.00
CA GLU A 63 -21.05 2.72 -10.80
C GLU A 63 -20.63 1.48 -11.59
N ASN A 64 -19.38 1.44 -12.07
CA ASN A 64 -18.94 0.39 -12.98
C ASN A 64 -18.21 -0.77 -12.31
N LEU A 65 -17.64 -0.62 -11.10
CA LEU A 65 -16.88 -1.66 -10.41
C LEU A 65 -17.63 -2.17 -9.18
N THR A 66 -17.72 -3.49 -9.04
CA THR A 66 -18.25 -4.10 -7.81
C THR A 66 -17.21 -4.00 -6.69
N ALA A 67 -17.62 -4.11 -5.43
CA ALA A 67 -16.68 -4.14 -4.29
C ALA A 67 -15.65 -5.29 -4.44
N ALA A 68 -16.09 -6.45 -4.93
CA ALA A 68 -15.19 -7.56 -5.25
C ALA A 68 -14.22 -7.27 -6.40
N ASP A 69 -14.60 -6.42 -7.37
CA ASP A 69 -13.67 -5.95 -8.41
C ASP A 69 -12.61 -5.04 -7.79
N MET A 70 -13.00 -4.12 -6.91
CA MET A 70 -12.08 -3.19 -6.24
C MET A 70 -11.00 -3.94 -5.43
N VAL A 71 -11.40 -4.94 -4.66
CA VAL A 71 -10.46 -5.81 -3.92
C VAL A 71 -9.50 -6.52 -4.89
N LYS A 72 -10.00 -7.06 -6.00
CA LYS A 72 -9.13 -7.73 -6.99
C LYS A 72 -8.11 -6.79 -7.60
N LEU A 73 -8.52 -5.56 -7.93
CA LEU A 73 -7.66 -4.57 -8.59
C LEU A 73 -6.41 -4.23 -7.77
N GLN A 74 -6.46 -4.32 -6.44
CA GLN A 74 -5.32 -4.06 -5.55
C GLN A 74 -4.11 -4.99 -5.81
N TYR A 75 -4.36 -6.19 -6.36
CA TYR A 75 -3.34 -7.24 -6.51
C TYR A 75 -3.00 -7.57 -7.96
N LEU A 76 -3.58 -6.84 -8.93
CA LEU A 76 -3.33 -7.13 -10.35
C LEU A 76 -2.04 -6.48 -10.84
N THR A 77 -1.25 -7.27 -11.57
CA THR A 77 -0.18 -6.72 -12.43
C THR A 77 -0.76 -5.89 -13.57
N ASN A 78 0.06 -5.02 -14.19
CA ASN A 78 -0.38 -4.18 -15.32
C ASN A 78 -1.00 -4.99 -16.47
N PHE A 79 -0.44 -6.16 -16.77
CA PHE A 79 -0.97 -7.01 -17.83
C PHE A 79 -2.30 -7.64 -17.44
N GLN A 80 -2.45 -8.09 -16.18
CA GLN A 80 -3.73 -8.59 -15.67
C GLN A 80 -4.78 -7.48 -15.61
N LEU A 81 -4.39 -6.25 -15.26
CA LEU A 81 -5.24 -5.07 -15.27
C LEU A 81 -5.73 -4.75 -16.70
N PHE A 82 -4.82 -4.80 -17.68
CA PHE A 82 -5.16 -4.67 -19.11
C PHE A 82 -6.19 -5.73 -19.53
N LEU A 83 -5.94 -7.00 -19.22
CA LEU A 83 -6.88 -8.09 -19.56
C LEU A 83 -8.22 -7.95 -18.84
N PHE A 84 -8.21 -7.48 -17.59
CA PHE A 84 -9.41 -7.22 -16.81
C PHE A 84 -10.28 -6.14 -17.47
N TYR A 85 -9.69 -4.97 -17.76
CA TYR A 85 -10.41 -3.89 -18.45
C TYR A 85 -10.87 -4.33 -19.83
N LEU A 86 -10.02 -5.02 -20.60
CA LEU A 86 -10.36 -5.48 -21.93
C LEU A 86 -11.57 -6.44 -21.92
N ARG A 87 -11.55 -7.43 -21.03
CA ARG A 87 -12.68 -8.36 -20.83
C ARG A 87 -13.95 -7.60 -20.48
N LYS A 88 -13.86 -6.63 -19.57
CA LYS A 88 -15.01 -5.86 -19.10
C LYS A 88 -15.57 -4.95 -20.20
N SER A 89 -14.71 -4.28 -20.96
CA SER A 89 -15.11 -3.46 -22.12
C SER A 89 -15.80 -4.29 -23.20
N TYR A 90 -15.28 -5.47 -23.54
CA TYR A 90 -15.96 -6.35 -24.51
C TYR A 90 -17.27 -6.93 -23.96
N TRP A 91 -17.35 -7.19 -22.66
CA TRP A 91 -18.60 -7.60 -22.02
C TRP A 91 -19.67 -6.51 -22.09
N GLN A 92 -19.30 -5.24 -21.90
CA GLN A 92 -20.22 -4.11 -22.10
C GLN A 92 -20.69 -4.02 -23.56
N LEU A 93 -19.81 -4.32 -24.52
CA LEU A 93 -20.11 -4.35 -25.96
C LEU A 93 -20.78 -5.64 -26.44
N ARG A 94 -21.15 -6.58 -25.56
CA ARG A 94 -21.61 -7.94 -25.93
C ARG A 94 -22.80 -7.99 -26.89
N TRP A 95 -23.64 -6.96 -26.91
CA TRP A 95 -24.78 -6.86 -27.83
C TRP A 95 -24.45 -6.09 -29.12
N VAL A 96 -23.48 -5.18 -29.06
CA VAL A 96 -23.02 -4.41 -30.22
C VAL A 96 -22.21 -5.28 -31.17
N ILE A 97 -21.34 -6.15 -30.62
CA ILE A 97 -20.48 -7.06 -31.39
C ILE A 97 -21.29 -7.95 -32.36
N PRO A 98 -22.31 -8.72 -31.93
CA PRO A 98 -23.08 -9.57 -32.85
C PRO A 98 -23.89 -8.75 -33.86
N VAL A 99 -24.34 -7.54 -33.52
CA VAL A 99 -25.03 -6.64 -34.47
C VAL A 99 -24.07 -6.19 -35.56
N LEU A 100 -22.87 -5.73 -35.21
CA LEU A 100 -21.84 -5.33 -36.18
C LEU A 100 -21.41 -6.51 -37.06
N LEU A 101 -21.21 -7.69 -36.47
CA LEU A 101 -20.89 -8.91 -37.22
C LEU A 101 -22.02 -9.32 -38.16
N GLY A 102 -23.28 -9.22 -37.73
CA GLY A 102 -24.45 -9.50 -38.56
C GLY A 102 -24.56 -8.56 -39.76
N ILE A 103 -24.30 -7.27 -39.55
CA ILE A 103 -24.26 -6.27 -40.63
C ILE A 103 -23.12 -6.60 -41.62
N ALA A 104 -21.93 -6.93 -41.12
CA ALA A 104 -20.79 -7.29 -41.96
C ALA A 104 -21.08 -8.54 -42.82
N VAL A 105 -21.64 -9.59 -42.22
CA VAL A 105 -22.02 -10.82 -42.94
C VAL A 105 -23.10 -10.57 -43.99
N TYR A 106 -24.16 -9.82 -43.65
CA TYR A 106 -25.22 -9.46 -44.60
C TYR A 106 -24.67 -8.67 -45.80
N ARG A 107 -23.69 -7.80 -45.55
CA ARG A 107 -23.06 -7.01 -46.61
C ARG A 107 -22.13 -7.82 -47.50
N TRP A 108 -21.32 -8.72 -46.93
CA TRP A 108 -20.43 -9.58 -47.73
C TRP A 108 -21.19 -10.56 -48.63
N ASP A 109 -22.45 -10.88 -48.32
CA ASP A 109 -23.34 -11.63 -49.22
C ASP A 109 -23.76 -10.80 -50.45
N GLN A 110 -23.86 -9.47 -50.31
CA GLN A 110 -24.35 -8.55 -51.34
C GLN A 110 -23.24 -7.88 -52.16
N VAL A 111 -22.04 -7.71 -51.60
CA VAL A 111 -20.94 -6.92 -52.19
C VAL A 111 -19.66 -7.75 -52.28
N SER A 112 -19.03 -7.77 -53.47
CA SER A 112 -17.76 -8.45 -53.69
C SER A 112 -16.59 -7.63 -53.15
N GLY A 113 -16.18 -7.90 -51.92
CA GLY A 113 -14.95 -7.37 -51.30
C GLY A 113 -15.18 -6.39 -50.14
N PRO A 114 -14.12 -6.10 -49.36
CA PRO A 114 -14.20 -5.18 -48.24
C PRO A 114 -14.37 -3.73 -48.68
N ASP A 115 -15.33 -3.04 -48.08
CA ASP A 115 -15.62 -1.62 -48.30
C ASP A 115 -15.11 -0.76 -47.12
N GLU A 116 -15.08 0.57 -47.27
CA GLU A 116 -14.61 1.51 -46.23
C GLU A 116 -15.33 1.29 -44.87
N SER A 117 -16.61 0.94 -44.90
CA SER A 117 -17.38 0.64 -43.68
C SER A 117 -16.90 -0.59 -42.93
N ASP A 118 -16.35 -1.59 -43.61
CA ASP A 118 -15.87 -2.83 -42.97
C ASP A 118 -14.61 -2.52 -42.14
N TYR A 119 -13.77 -1.60 -42.63
CA TYR A 119 -12.63 -1.08 -41.88
C TYR A 119 -13.07 -0.23 -40.68
N ILE A 120 -14.14 0.55 -40.80
CA ILE A 120 -14.70 1.32 -39.67
C ILE A 120 -15.24 0.37 -38.59
N MET A 121 -15.96 -0.68 -38.96
CA MET A 121 -16.48 -1.67 -38.01
C MET A 121 -15.34 -2.43 -37.32
N LEU A 122 -14.32 -2.85 -38.09
CA LEU A 122 -13.13 -3.47 -37.53
C LEU A 122 -12.40 -2.52 -36.57
N GLY A 123 -12.28 -1.24 -36.95
CA GLY A 123 -11.72 -0.20 -36.10
C GLY A 123 -12.47 -0.07 -34.77
N PHE A 124 -13.80 -0.07 -34.79
CA PHE A 124 -14.63 -0.01 -33.58
C PHE A 124 -14.48 -1.25 -32.69
N LEU A 125 -14.39 -2.44 -33.29
CA LEU A 125 -14.15 -3.70 -32.56
C LEU A 125 -12.77 -3.77 -31.93
N LEU A 126 -11.76 -3.17 -32.57
CA LEU A 126 -10.39 -3.14 -32.06
C LEU A 126 -10.12 -1.96 -31.13
N LEU A 127 -10.92 -0.89 -31.16
CA LEU A 127 -10.76 0.33 -30.36
C LEU A 127 -10.58 0.10 -28.84
N PRO A 128 -11.27 -0.86 -28.19
CA PRO A 128 -11.05 -1.14 -26.77
C PRO A 128 -9.62 -1.56 -26.44
N ILE A 129 -8.90 -2.21 -27.37
CA ILE A 129 -7.53 -2.71 -27.14
C ILE A 129 -6.56 -1.56 -26.83
N PRO A 130 -6.34 -0.56 -27.72
CA PRO A 130 -5.43 0.54 -27.43
C PRO A 130 -5.91 1.40 -26.25
N ILE A 131 -7.22 1.56 -26.02
CA ILE A 131 -7.75 2.31 -24.86
C ILE A 131 -7.41 1.59 -23.54
N CYS A 132 -7.68 0.29 -23.46
CA CYS A 132 -7.37 -0.49 -22.25
C CYS A 132 -5.86 -0.58 -22.03
N PHE A 133 -5.08 -0.69 -23.10
CA PHE A 133 -3.62 -0.65 -23.02
C PHE A 133 -3.14 0.71 -22.49
N TRP A 134 -3.68 1.81 -23.02
CA TRP A 134 -3.36 3.14 -22.53
C TRP A 134 -3.70 3.32 -21.05
N ASN A 135 -4.89 2.88 -20.62
CA ASN A 135 -5.29 2.96 -19.21
C ASN A 135 -4.45 2.07 -18.29
N ALA A 136 -4.03 0.88 -18.74
CA ALA A 136 -3.21 0.00 -17.93
C ALA A 136 -1.76 0.50 -17.75
N TYR A 137 -1.20 1.18 -18.76
CA TYR A 137 0.23 1.55 -18.76
C TYR A 137 0.51 3.05 -18.58
N TYR A 138 -0.46 3.93 -18.86
CA TYR A 138 -0.30 5.39 -18.82
C TYR A 138 -1.31 6.12 -17.92
N SER A 139 -2.05 5.39 -17.08
CA SER A 139 -3.00 5.98 -16.13
C SER A 139 -2.32 6.85 -15.06
N LEU A 140 -3.14 7.65 -14.37
CA LEU A 140 -2.71 8.43 -13.21
C LEU A 140 -2.08 7.54 -12.12
N GLY A 141 -2.65 6.35 -11.89
CA GLY A 141 -2.08 5.36 -10.96
C GLY A 141 -0.63 5.00 -11.30
N ARG A 142 -0.27 4.85 -12.58
CA ARG A 142 1.11 4.56 -13.00
C ARG A 142 2.08 5.71 -12.76
N LYS A 143 1.59 6.95 -12.87
CA LYS A 143 2.39 8.14 -12.55
C LYS A 143 2.61 8.26 -11.05
N TYR A 144 1.59 7.91 -10.26
CA TYR A 144 1.70 7.78 -8.81
C TYR A 144 2.63 6.63 -8.41
N ASP A 145 2.55 5.45 -9.05
CA ASP A 145 3.50 4.34 -8.83
C ASP A 145 4.95 4.79 -9.05
N ARG A 146 5.19 5.63 -10.07
CA ARG A 146 6.53 6.17 -10.34
C ARG A 146 7.00 7.09 -9.21
N LEU A 147 6.13 7.97 -8.71
CA LEU A 147 6.40 8.77 -7.51
C LEU A 147 6.75 7.85 -6.33
N MET A 148 5.93 6.85 -6.07
CA MET A 148 6.13 5.89 -4.97
C MET A 148 7.39 5.05 -5.12
N HIS A 149 7.77 4.70 -6.36
CA HIS A 149 9.02 4.01 -6.64
C HIS A 149 10.24 4.91 -6.46
N ALA A 150 10.17 6.19 -6.84
CA ALA A 150 11.23 7.14 -6.55
C ALA A 150 11.39 7.31 -5.03
N PHE A 151 10.26 7.46 -4.33
CA PHE A 151 10.18 7.59 -2.88
C PHE A 151 10.79 6.39 -2.15
N SER A 152 10.43 5.16 -2.53
CA SER A 152 10.93 3.96 -1.86
C SER A 152 12.43 3.74 -2.02
N TRP A 153 13.05 4.36 -3.02
CA TRP A 153 14.49 4.33 -3.30
C TRP A 153 15.21 5.62 -2.87
N GLY A 154 14.57 6.51 -2.11
CA GLY A 154 15.20 7.76 -1.66
C GLY A 154 15.65 8.69 -2.78
N ASN A 155 15.06 8.59 -3.98
CA ASN A 155 15.37 9.48 -5.10
C ASN A 155 14.64 10.81 -4.92
N TRP A 156 15.02 11.59 -3.91
CA TRP A 156 14.29 12.76 -3.42
C TRP A 156 14.06 13.84 -4.48
N GLU A 157 15.03 14.10 -5.36
CA GLU A 157 14.84 15.06 -6.46
C GLU A 157 13.77 14.61 -7.48
N GLU A 158 13.75 13.32 -7.82
CA GLU A 158 12.72 12.75 -8.71
C GLU A 158 11.35 12.79 -8.02
N VAL A 159 11.27 12.55 -6.70
CA VAL A 159 10.03 12.71 -5.93
C VAL A 159 9.48 14.13 -6.10
N LEU A 160 10.30 15.17 -5.93
CA LEU A 160 9.87 16.56 -6.08
C LEU A 160 9.41 16.89 -7.51
N ASP A 161 10.10 16.38 -8.55
CA ASP A 161 9.68 16.55 -9.95
C ASP A 161 8.33 15.85 -10.23
N GLN A 162 8.12 14.64 -9.72
CA GLN A 162 6.86 13.93 -9.89
C GLN A 162 5.71 14.60 -9.14
N VAL A 163 5.94 15.07 -7.90
CA VAL A 163 4.94 15.85 -7.14
C VAL A 163 4.47 17.06 -7.94
N HIS A 164 5.40 17.82 -8.54
CA HIS A 164 5.03 18.96 -9.38
C HIS A 164 4.13 18.57 -10.57
N ARG A 165 4.40 17.44 -11.22
CA ARG A 165 3.63 16.94 -12.38
C ARG A 165 2.25 16.37 -12.03
N LEU A 166 2.09 15.93 -10.78
CA LEU A 166 0.88 15.29 -10.26
C LEU A 166 -0.07 16.28 -9.57
N ARG A 167 0.37 17.52 -9.31
CA ARG A 167 -0.46 18.57 -8.71
C ARG A 167 -1.79 18.74 -9.46
N GLY A 168 -2.88 18.84 -8.69
CA GLY A 168 -4.25 18.94 -9.20
C GLY A 168 -4.83 17.63 -9.77
N LYS A 169 -4.13 16.50 -9.64
CA LYS A 169 -4.63 15.17 -10.02
C LYS A 169 -4.65 14.18 -8.86
N ILE A 170 -3.71 14.33 -7.94
CA ILE A 170 -3.62 13.61 -6.66
C ILE A 170 -3.97 14.61 -5.54
N PRO A 171 -4.57 14.18 -4.42
CA PRO A 171 -4.84 15.05 -3.28
C PRO A 171 -3.62 15.82 -2.83
N ASP A 172 -3.82 17.11 -2.51
CA ASP A 172 -2.72 18.00 -2.17
C ASP A 172 -2.03 17.58 -0.87
N PHE A 173 -2.75 17.03 0.11
CA PHE A 173 -2.17 16.48 1.34
C PHE A 173 -1.19 15.34 1.07
N GLU A 174 -1.56 14.36 0.23
CA GLU A 174 -0.69 13.23 -0.11
C GLU A 174 0.58 13.72 -0.83
N LEU A 175 0.44 14.66 -1.77
CA LEU A 175 1.58 15.26 -2.46
C LEU A 175 2.47 16.11 -1.54
N ALA A 176 1.86 16.85 -0.62
CA ALA A 176 2.56 17.65 0.38
C ALA A 176 3.39 16.76 1.30
N ALA A 177 2.81 15.67 1.83
CA ALA A 177 3.52 14.71 2.66
C ALA A 177 4.75 14.10 1.94
N ARG A 178 4.59 13.64 0.69
CA ARG A 178 5.73 13.10 -0.08
C ARG A 178 6.82 14.13 -0.35
N ALA A 179 6.42 15.35 -0.71
CA ALA A 179 7.38 16.42 -0.94
C ALA A 179 8.07 16.85 0.34
N ALA A 180 7.37 16.89 1.47
CA ALA A 180 7.92 17.27 2.75
C ALA A 180 9.00 16.27 3.22
N VAL A 181 8.74 14.95 3.12
CA VAL A 181 9.78 13.94 3.38
C VAL A 181 10.99 14.12 2.47
N ALA A 182 10.78 14.33 1.17
CA ALA A 182 11.88 14.56 0.23
C ALA A 182 12.67 15.85 0.52
N LEU A 183 12.00 16.91 0.98
CA LEU A 183 12.65 18.16 1.41
C LEU A 183 13.46 17.95 2.69
N ALA A 184 12.89 17.28 3.69
CA ALA A 184 13.56 16.95 4.94
C ALA A 184 14.82 16.11 4.69
N ALA A 185 14.75 15.11 3.83
CA ALA A 185 15.89 14.26 3.45
C ALA A 185 16.96 15.00 2.60
N LEU A 186 16.65 16.18 2.07
CA LEU A 186 17.59 17.05 1.34
C LEU A 186 18.07 18.23 2.22
N ASP A 187 18.05 18.06 3.55
CA ASP A 187 18.45 19.07 4.54
C ASP A 187 17.61 20.37 4.50
N ARG A 188 16.38 20.31 3.96
CA ARG A 188 15.44 21.45 3.87
C ARG A 188 14.25 21.24 4.81
N PHE A 189 14.56 20.98 6.07
CA PHE A 189 13.58 20.59 7.09
C PHE A 189 12.56 21.68 7.39
N ASP A 190 12.98 22.94 7.51
CA ASP A 190 12.06 24.07 7.75
C ASP A 190 11.02 24.19 6.62
N GLU A 191 11.45 24.06 5.36
CA GLU A 191 10.54 24.08 4.21
C GLU A 191 9.59 22.87 4.19
N ALA A 192 10.03 21.72 4.72
CA ALA A 192 9.19 20.54 4.86
C ALA A 192 8.08 20.76 5.90
N LEU A 193 8.38 21.40 7.02
CA LEU A 193 7.41 21.77 8.05
C LEU A 193 6.40 22.80 7.53
N ASP A 194 6.88 23.86 6.87
CA ASP A 194 6.02 24.90 6.26
C ASP A 194 5.02 24.29 5.25
N LEU A 195 5.41 23.21 4.57
CA LEU A 195 4.56 22.52 3.61
C LEU A 195 3.45 21.69 4.29
N MET A 196 3.70 21.21 5.50
CA MET A 196 2.77 20.39 6.28
C MET A 196 1.88 21.23 7.21
N GLU A 197 2.34 22.39 7.68
CA GLU A 197 1.62 23.31 8.60
C GLU A 197 0.13 23.52 8.23
N PRO A 198 -0.26 23.73 6.95
CA PRO A 198 -1.67 23.96 6.61
C PRO A 198 -2.61 22.79 6.92
N TYR A 199 -2.07 21.59 7.15
CA TYR A 199 -2.86 20.37 7.37
C TYR A 199 -3.02 20.00 8.85
N GLU A 200 -2.32 20.67 9.77
CA GLU A 200 -2.36 20.37 11.22
C GLU A 200 -3.79 20.49 11.77
N GLU A 201 -4.50 21.56 11.41
CA GLU A 201 -5.89 21.81 11.84
C GLU A 201 -6.91 21.62 10.69
N SER A 202 -6.57 20.84 9.66
CA SER A 202 -7.46 20.63 8.52
C SER A 202 -8.68 19.78 8.91
N GLU A 203 -9.88 20.21 8.50
CA GLU A 203 -11.10 19.40 8.68
C GLU A 203 -11.16 18.17 7.75
N ASP A 204 -10.43 18.21 6.63
CA ASP A 204 -10.44 17.15 5.62
C ASP A 204 -9.47 16.00 5.96
N VAL A 205 -8.49 16.25 6.84
CA VAL A 205 -7.44 15.29 7.20
C VAL A 205 -7.51 15.04 8.71
N PRO A 206 -7.85 13.83 9.16
CA PRO A 206 -7.79 13.49 10.58
C PRO A 206 -6.40 13.75 11.15
N HIS A 207 -6.34 14.36 12.33
CA HIS A 207 -5.06 14.79 12.91
C HIS A 207 -4.09 13.63 13.19
N TRP A 208 -4.58 12.46 13.62
CA TRP A 208 -3.77 11.24 13.70
C TRP A 208 -3.05 10.89 12.38
N MET A 209 -3.68 11.15 11.21
CA MET A 209 -3.08 10.89 9.90
C MET A 209 -2.03 11.95 9.55
N TYR A 210 -2.29 13.21 9.92
CA TYR A 210 -1.30 14.28 9.85
C TYR A 210 -0.06 13.95 10.68
N LEU A 211 -0.23 13.53 11.94
CA LEU A 211 0.85 13.13 12.85
C LEU A 211 1.64 11.95 12.31
N GLY A 212 0.96 10.94 11.74
CA GLY A 212 1.61 9.84 11.06
C GLY A 212 2.50 10.32 9.90
N ARG A 213 2.01 11.21 9.04
CA ARG A 213 2.82 11.80 7.95
C ARG A 213 3.94 12.69 8.46
N LEU A 214 3.71 13.47 9.52
CA LEU A 214 4.72 14.33 10.15
C LEU A 214 5.88 13.50 10.71
N SER A 215 5.59 12.33 11.30
CA SER A 215 6.63 11.42 11.80
C SER A 215 7.61 10.97 10.71
N GLU A 216 7.16 10.78 9.46
CA GLU A 216 8.04 10.38 8.35
C GLU A 216 9.12 11.45 8.07
N LEU A 217 8.84 12.74 8.30
CA LEU A 217 9.82 13.83 8.17
C LEU A 217 10.87 13.77 9.28
N TYR A 218 10.45 13.53 10.51
CA TYR A 218 11.37 13.34 11.64
C TYR A 218 12.21 12.08 11.46
N GLU A 219 11.64 11.03 10.88
CA GLU A 219 12.32 9.76 10.66
C GLU A 219 13.50 9.90 9.70
N VAL A 220 13.33 10.60 8.57
CA VAL A 220 14.42 10.81 7.60
C VAL A 220 15.53 11.73 8.11
N THR A 221 15.27 12.52 9.14
CA THR A 221 16.29 13.35 9.82
C THR A 221 16.90 12.66 11.05
N GLY A 222 16.46 11.45 11.37
CA GLY A 222 16.94 10.68 12.52
C GLY A 222 16.44 11.17 13.88
N ASP A 223 15.44 12.07 13.92
CA ASP A 223 14.85 12.58 15.15
C ASP A 223 13.78 11.62 15.70
N TYR A 224 14.26 10.49 16.22
CA TYR A 224 13.39 9.42 16.71
C TYR A 224 12.59 9.79 17.97
N ASP A 225 12.97 10.84 18.70
CA ASP A 225 12.19 11.34 19.84
C ASP A 225 10.87 11.90 19.33
N ASN A 226 10.93 12.76 18.29
CA ASN A 226 9.75 13.34 17.68
C ASN A 226 8.94 12.33 16.86
N VAL A 227 9.58 11.31 16.25
CA VAL A 227 8.85 10.19 15.62
C VAL A 227 7.93 9.50 16.65
N ILE A 228 8.49 9.12 17.81
CA ILE A 228 7.75 8.42 18.86
C ILE A 228 6.65 9.31 19.44
N GLU A 229 6.93 10.60 19.64
CA GLU A 229 5.95 11.54 20.15
C GLU A 229 4.76 11.73 19.18
N CYS A 230 5.01 11.88 17.89
CA CYS A 230 3.95 11.95 16.87
C CYS A 230 3.07 10.70 16.91
N MET A 231 3.67 9.52 16.98
CA MET A 231 2.93 8.26 17.02
C MET A 231 2.14 8.07 18.32
N ARG A 232 2.70 8.49 19.46
CA ARG A 232 2.00 8.48 20.76
C ARG A 232 0.76 9.38 20.71
N LEU A 233 0.89 10.60 20.20
CA LEU A 233 -0.23 11.54 20.05
C LEU A 233 -1.29 10.99 19.08
N ALA A 234 -0.87 10.39 17.96
CA ALA A 234 -1.79 9.77 17.02
C ALA A 234 -2.60 8.63 17.70
N TYR A 235 -1.93 7.80 18.49
CA TYR A 235 -2.56 6.72 19.25
C TYR A 235 -3.56 7.24 20.30
N GLU A 236 -3.23 8.33 21.00
CA GLU A 236 -4.16 8.95 21.97
C GLU A 236 -5.44 9.48 21.32
N GLU A 237 -5.36 9.91 20.05
CA GLU A 237 -6.52 10.42 19.30
C GLU A 237 -7.36 9.31 18.66
N ALA A 238 -6.71 8.22 18.25
CA ALA A 238 -7.36 7.12 17.56
C ALA A 238 -6.94 5.75 18.15
N PRO A 239 -7.26 5.47 19.43
CA PRO A 239 -6.84 4.24 20.09
C PRO A 239 -7.51 3.00 19.50
N ASP A 240 -8.66 3.15 18.84
CA ASP A 240 -9.37 2.05 18.16
C ASP A 240 -8.93 1.85 16.70
N ASN A 241 -7.88 2.57 16.24
CA ASN A 241 -7.36 2.45 14.88
C ASN A 241 -6.14 1.52 14.86
N PRO A 242 -6.26 0.30 14.31
CA PRO A 242 -5.18 -0.68 14.34
C PRO A 242 -3.92 -0.20 13.59
N THR A 243 -4.06 0.61 12.55
CA THR A 243 -2.92 1.15 11.80
C THR A 243 -2.07 2.05 12.69
N VAL A 244 -2.70 2.91 13.48
CA VAL A 244 -2.01 3.83 14.40
C VAL A 244 -1.31 3.09 15.54
N ILE A 245 -1.97 2.08 16.13
CA ILE A 245 -1.37 1.23 17.18
C ILE A 245 -0.10 0.55 16.66
N ILE A 246 -0.20 0.00 15.44
CA ILE A 246 0.89 -0.72 14.80
C ILE A 246 2.04 0.22 14.43
N ASP A 247 1.75 1.42 13.93
CA ASP A 247 2.76 2.42 13.61
C ASP A 247 3.50 2.89 14.88
N TYR A 248 2.78 3.05 16.00
CA TYR A 248 3.39 3.38 17.28
C TYR A 248 4.28 2.25 17.81
N ALA A 249 3.78 1.02 17.77
CA ALA A 249 4.58 -0.15 18.12
C ALA A 249 5.83 -0.27 17.22
N TYR A 250 5.69 0.02 15.92
CA TYR A 250 6.82 -0.02 14.99
C TYR A 250 7.89 1.02 15.34
N ALA A 251 7.49 2.27 15.64
CA ALA A 251 8.43 3.31 16.05
C ALA A 251 9.26 2.90 17.28
N LEU A 252 8.60 2.30 18.29
CA LEU A 252 9.25 1.78 19.50
C LEU A 252 10.18 0.59 19.20
N THR A 253 9.71 -0.40 18.40
CA THR A 253 10.53 -1.58 18.05
C THR A 253 11.74 -1.22 17.19
N LYS A 254 11.57 -0.39 16.16
CA LYS A 254 12.65 0.00 15.24
C LYS A 254 13.79 0.70 15.98
N THR A 255 13.44 1.58 16.91
CA THR A 255 14.39 2.37 17.71
C THR A 255 14.89 1.62 18.95
N ASN A 256 14.37 0.43 19.20
CA ASN A 256 14.63 -0.38 20.40
C ASN A 256 14.39 0.40 21.69
N ARG A 257 13.28 1.15 21.73
CA ARG A 257 12.82 1.94 22.88
C ARG A 257 11.54 1.35 23.43
N ASP A 258 11.48 1.21 24.75
CA ASP A 258 10.34 0.65 25.47
C ASP A 258 9.74 -0.63 24.84
N SER A 259 10.59 -1.66 24.69
CA SER A 259 10.17 -2.95 24.15
C SER A 259 8.98 -3.60 24.88
N PRO A 260 8.78 -3.43 26.21
CA PRO A 260 7.56 -3.87 26.89
C PRO A 260 6.30 -3.20 26.33
N LEU A 261 6.26 -1.87 26.22
CA LEU A 261 5.11 -1.16 25.65
C LEU A 261 4.88 -1.57 24.19
N ALA A 262 5.94 -1.70 23.40
CA ALA A 262 5.82 -2.18 22.02
C ALA A 262 5.18 -3.58 21.93
N ALA A 263 5.49 -4.46 22.88
CA ALA A 263 4.88 -5.78 22.96
C ALA A 263 3.40 -5.73 23.35
N GLU A 264 3.03 -4.83 24.26
CA GLU A 264 1.63 -4.58 24.66
C GLU A 264 0.79 -4.08 23.47
N LEU A 265 1.29 -3.07 22.73
CA LEU A 265 0.62 -2.53 21.55
C LEU A 265 0.48 -3.55 20.42
N ILE A 266 1.51 -4.37 20.18
CA ILE A 266 1.41 -5.47 19.21
C ILE A 266 0.34 -6.48 19.63
N ALA A 267 0.28 -6.84 20.92
CA ALA A 267 -0.72 -7.77 21.42
C ALA A 267 -2.14 -7.18 21.29
N GLU A 268 -2.32 -5.90 21.60
CA GLU A 268 -3.57 -5.17 21.38
C GLU A 268 -4.00 -5.21 19.91
N ALA A 269 -3.09 -4.89 18.99
CA ALA A 269 -3.38 -4.94 17.56
C ALA A 269 -3.71 -6.36 17.04
N GLU A 270 -3.15 -7.41 17.64
CA GLU A 270 -3.47 -8.81 17.30
C GLU A 270 -4.89 -9.22 17.69
N GLU A 271 -5.49 -8.56 18.68
CA GLU A 271 -6.88 -8.80 19.09
C GLU A 271 -7.90 -8.09 18.19
N MET A 272 -7.43 -7.16 17.34
CA MET A 272 -8.26 -6.38 16.42
C MET A 272 -8.39 -7.04 15.05
N HIS A 273 -9.41 -6.62 14.30
CA HIS A 273 -9.55 -7.02 12.91
C HIS A 273 -8.62 -6.21 12.02
N LEU A 274 -7.53 -6.83 11.59
CA LEU A 274 -6.52 -6.21 10.71
C LEU A 274 -6.88 -6.42 9.24
N ASN A 275 -6.49 -5.48 8.39
CA ASN A 275 -6.52 -5.72 6.96
C ASN A 275 -5.44 -6.76 6.57
N ASP A 276 -5.65 -7.45 5.44
CA ASP A 276 -4.77 -8.54 4.99
C ASP A 276 -3.29 -8.11 4.94
N LEU A 277 -3.01 -6.89 4.46
CA LEU A 277 -1.65 -6.42 4.28
C LEU A 277 -0.97 -6.08 5.62
N VAL A 278 -1.67 -5.38 6.50
CA VAL A 278 -1.23 -5.01 7.84
C VAL A 278 -0.95 -6.28 8.66
N ALA A 279 -1.76 -7.33 8.53
CA ALA A 279 -1.51 -8.63 9.14
C ALA A 279 -0.23 -9.33 8.61
N LEU A 280 0.21 -9.03 7.39
CA LEU A 280 1.51 -9.49 6.87
C LEU A 280 2.67 -8.66 7.47
N LEU A 281 2.50 -7.33 7.52
CA LEU A 281 3.49 -6.40 8.08
C LEU A 281 3.71 -6.63 9.58
N LEU A 282 2.68 -7.02 10.32
CA LEU A 282 2.79 -7.32 11.75
C LEU A 282 3.81 -8.42 12.04
N LYS A 283 3.97 -9.41 11.15
CA LYS A 283 5.00 -10.46 11.30
C LYS A 283 6.41 -9.87 11.26
N TYR A 284 6.63 -8.90 10.37
CA TYR A 284 7.89 -8.19 10.29
C TYR A 284 8.16 -7.40 11.58
N PHE A 285 7.19 -6.65 12.10
CA PHE A 285 7.33 -5.90 13.36
C PHE A 285 7.60 -6.82 14.56
N LYS A 286 6.87 -7.94 14.67
CA LYS A 286 7.14 -8.97 15.68
C LYS A 286 8.54 -9.55 15.56
N GLY A 287 9.03 -9.76 14.33
CA GLY A 287 10.41 -10.21 14.11
C GLY A 287 11.43 -9.23 14.68
N VAL A 288 11.24 -7.92 14.46
CA VAL A 288 12.11 -6.87 15.02
C VAL A 288 12.03 -6.84 16.55
N LEU A 289 10.83 -7.01 17.12
CA LEU A 289 10.64 -7.09 18.57
C LEU A 289 11.36 -8.30 19.19
N GLU A 290 11.19 -9.50 18.62
CA GLU A 290 11.89 -10.71 19.10
C GLU A 290 13.41 -10.57 18.96
N LEU A 291 13.90 -9.92 17.91
CA LEU A 291 15.31 -9.59 17.74
C LEU A 291 15.80 -8.66 18.86
N ASN A 292 15.02 -7.66 19.24
CA ASN A 292 15.32 -6.77 20.37
C ASN A 292 15.36 -7.51 21.72
N PHE A 293 14.47 -8.49 21.92
CA PHE A 293 14.50 -9.39 23.07
C PHE A 293 15.60 -10.45 23.02
N ARG A 294 16.38 -10.49 21.94
CA ARG A 294 17.43 -11.49 21.68
C ARG A 294 16.90 -12.92 21.53
N ASN A 295 15.63 -13.06 21.17
CA ASN A 295 15.01 -14.33 20.83
C ASN A 295 15.26 -14.65 19.35
N TYR A 296 16.53 -14.79 18.97
CA TYR A 296 16.95 -14.79 17.56
C TYR A 296 16.28 -15.87 16.71
N ARG A 297 16.05 -17.07 17.25
CA ARG A 297 15.34 -18.13 16.52
C ARG A 297 13.86 -17.82 16.26
N ALA A 298 13.21 -17.11 17.19
CA ALA A 298 11.83 -16.66 16.99
C ALA A 298 11.78 -15.54 15.94
N ALA A 299 12.71 -14.59 16.01
CA ALA A 299 12.87 -13.53 15.01
C ALA A 299 13.11 -14.10 13.60
N GLU A 300 14.03 -15.07 13.46
CA GLU A 300 14.33 -15.74 12.19
C GLU A 300 13.07 -16.36 11.57
N ALA A 301 12.30 -17.11 12.37
CA ALA A 301 11.07 -17.75 11.91
C ALA A 301 10.03 -16.73 11.42
N LEU A 302 9.88 -15.61 12.13
CA LEU A 302 8.95 -14.54 11.75
C LEU A 302 9.37 -13.84 10.46
N PHE A 303 10.65 -13.50 10.31
CA PHE A 303 11.15 -12.84 9.10
C PHE A 303 11.06 -13.73 7.86
N ARG A 304 11.34 -15.03 7.98
CA ARG A 304 11.17 -15.98 6.86
C ARG A 304 9.70 -16.16 6.46
N GLN A 305 8.80 -16.21 7.43
CA GLN A 305 7.35 -16.26 7.17
C GLN A 305 6.86 -14.99 6.47
N CYS A 306 7.32 -13.82 6.94
CA CYS A 306 7.00 -12.54 6.33
C CYS A 306 7.48 -12.47 4.88
N GLU A 307 8.74 -12.83 4.62
CA GLU A 307 9.30 -12.84 3.26
C GLU A 307 8.52 -13.76 2.31
N THR A 308 8.21 -14.98 2.75
CA THR A 308 7.47 -15.97 1.94
C THR A 308 6.11 -15.44 1.51
N GLN A 309 5.45 -14.64 2.35
CA GLN A 309 4.12 -14.10 2.09
C GLN A 309 4.17 -12.77 1.30
N LEU A 310 5.18 -11.92 1.53
CA LEU A 310 5.29 -10.60 0.89
C LEU A 310 5.91 -10.63 -0.51
N VAL A 311 6.92 -11.47 -0.76
CA VAL A 311 7.63 -11.50 -2.06
C VAL A 311 6.69 -11.66 -3.28
N PRO A 312 5.68 -12.56 -3.25
CA PRO A 312 4.73 -12.68 -4.37
C PRO A 312 3.92 -11.41 -4.65
N LEU A 313 3.71 -10.56 -3.63
CA LEU A 313 2.92 -9.33 -3.72
C LEU A 313 3.80 -8.10 -4.04
N ALA A 314 5.05 -8.11 -3.60
CA ALA A 314 5.98 -6.99 -3.67
C ALA A 314 6.39 -6.59 -5.10
N THR A 315 6.36 -7.54 -6.05
CA THR A 315 6.87 -7.31 -7.42
C THR A 315 6.15 -6.17 -8.15
N SER A 316 4.91 -5.88 -7.78
CA SER A 316 4.09 -4.81 -8.37
C SER A 316 3.91 -3.58 -7.48
N GLN A 317 4.45 -3.58 -6.25
CA GLN A 317 4.20 -2.52 -5.27
C GLN A 317 5.52 -2.05 -4.64
N ALA A 318 5.92 -0.81 -4.97
CA ALA A 318 7.23 -0.28 -4.61
C ALA A 318 7.48 -0.23 -3.09
N LEU A 319 6.48 0.10 -2.29
CA LEU A 319 6.59 0.13 -0.83
C LEU A 319 6.71 -1.29 -0.24
N LEU A 320 5.97 -2.26 -0.77
CA LEU A 320 6.10 -3.65 -0.31
C LEU A 320 7.48 -4.22 -0.64
N GLN A 321 8.04 -3.86 -1.79
CA GLN A 321 9.41 -4.25 -2.12
C GLN A 321 10.42 -3.63 -1.14
N GLN A 322 10.23 -2.37 -0.73
CA GLN A 322 11.05 -1.76 0.32
C GLN A 322 10.93 -2.54 1.64
N ILE A 323 9.72 -2.92 2.07
CA ILE A 323 9.55 -3.73 3.29
C ILE A 323 10.25 -5.09 3.16
N VAL A 324 10.19 -5.76 2.00
CA VAL A 324 10.91 -7.01 1.76
C VAL A 324 12.42 -6.82 1.94
N ASP A 325 12.97 -5.75 1.39
CA ASP A 325 14.40 -5.44 1.50
C ASP A 325 14.79 -5.13 2.96
N LEU A 326 13.96 -4.38 3.71
CA LEU A 326 14.17 -4.12 5.13
C LEU A 326 14.04 -5.40 6.00
N ASN A 327 13.06 -6.25 5.70
CA ASN A 327 12.88 -7.54 6.36
C ASN A 327 14.11 -8.44 6.18
N ARG A 328 14.67 -8.49 4.96
CA ARG A 328 15.91 -9.22 4.68
C ARG A 328 17.11 -8.66 5.44
N ALA A 329 17.21 -7.34 5.56
CA ALA A 329 18.27 -6.73 6.35
C ALA A 329 18.20 -7.13 7.83
N TYR A 330 17.01 -7.10 8.44
CA TYR A 330 16.84 -7.57 9.82
C TYR A 330 17.03 -9.09 9.98
N LEU A 331 16.65 -9.89 8.97
CA LEU A 331 16.98 -11.31 8.94
C LEU A 331 18.50 -11.52 8.89
N ALA A 332 19.23 -10.73 8.11
CA ALA A 332 20.69 -10.78 8.08
C ALA A 332 21.32 -10.46 9.44
N VAL A 333 20.83 -9.43 10.14
CA VAL A 333 21.23 -9.14 11.53
C VAL A 333 20.97 -10.34 12.44
N THR A 334 19.79 -10.95 12.32
CA THR A 334 19.39 -12.10 13.14
C THR A 334 20.27 -13.32 12.91
N LEU A 335 20.62 -13.61 11.65
CA LEU A 335 21.50 -14.72 11.28
C LEU A 335 22.95 -14.47 11.72
N ALA A 336 23.43 -13.23 11.64
CA ALA A 336 24.73 -12.86 12.18
C ALA A 336 24.79 -13.07 13.71
N GLU A 337 23.74 -12.71 14.46
CA GLU A 337 23.64 -12.99 15.90
C GLU A 337 23.55 -14.50 16.23
N LEU A 338 23.17 -15.33 15.25
CA LEU A 338 23.15 -16.79 15.33
C LEU A 338 24.45 -17.45 14.84
N GLU A 339 25.46 -16.65 14.46
CA GLU A 339 26.73 -17.08 13.86
C GLU A 339 26.58 -17.78 12.48
N GLU A 340 25.44 -17.58 11.79
CA GLU A 340 25.14 -18.09 10.46
C GLU A 340 25.63 -17.12 9.37
N ASN A 341 26.92 -16.77 9.44
CA ASN A 341 27.52 -15.61 8.77
C ASN A 341 27.46 -15.65 7.23
N GLU A 342 27.48 -16.83 6.60
CA GLU A 342 27.44 -16.92 5.14
C GLU A 342 26.07 -16.50 4.57
N GLU A 343 24.97 -17.00 5.15
CA GLU A 343 23.63 -16.60 4.74
C GLU A 343 23.34 -15.15 5.15
N ALA A 344 23.81 -14.73 6.32
CA ALA A 344 23.70 -13.36 6.79
C ALA A 344 24.32 -12.36 5.79
N GLU A 345 25.55 -12.61 5.34
CA GLU A 345 26.23 -11.76 4.35
C GLU A 345 25.49 -11.73 3.02
N GLN A 346 25.00 -12.87 2.52
CA GLN A 346 24.24 -12.91 1.26
C GLN A 346 22.98 -12.03 1.32
N LEU A 347 22.19 -12.16 2.39
CA LEU A 347 20.97 -11.36 2.57
C LEU A 347 21.28 -9.88 2.81
N TYR A 348 22.35 -9.58 3.54
CA TYR A 348 22.79 -8.20 3.75
C TYR A 348 23.18 -7.53 2.42
N GLN A 349 23.99 -8.19 1.60
CA GLN A 349 24.40 -7.65 0.29
C GLN A 349 23.22 -7.43 -0.66
N LEU A 350 22.20 -8.28 -0.61
CA LEU A 350 20.96 -8.08 -1.37
C LEU A 350 20.19 -6.83 -0.91
N SER A 351 20.25 -6.50 0.38
CA SER A 351 19.48 -5.41 0.99
C SER A 351 20.26 -4.09 1.04
N LEU A 352 21.59 -4.14 1.01
CA LEU A 352 22.49 -3.01 1.16
C LEU A 352 22.19 -1.82 0.23
N PRO A 353 21.88 -2.01 -1.07
CA PRO A 353 21.54 -0.88 -1.94
C PRO A 353 20.32 -0.09 -1.45
N ARG A 354 19.32 -0.78 -0.87
CA ARG A 354 18.14 -0.13 -0.29
C ARG A 354 18.51 0.62 0.97
N LEU A 355 19.27 -0.02 1.87
CA LEU A 355 19.67 0.58 3.14
C LEU A 355 20.48 1.86 2.94
N GLN A 356 21.40 1.86 1.97
CA GLN A 356 22.19 3.04 1.62
C GLN A 356 21.35 4.14 0.97
N ALA A 357 20.37 3.77 0.15
CA ALA A 357 19.52 4.75 -0.51
C ALA A 357 18.55 5.47 0.45
N LEU A 358 18.28 4.87 1.61
CA LEU A 358 17.36 5.37 2.63
C LEU A 358 18.07 5.74 3.94
N ASP A 359 19.40 5.84 3.93
CA ASP A 359 20.23 6.16 5.10
C ASP A 359 19.83 5.38 6.37
N CYS A 360 19.61 4.06 6.21
CA CYS A 360 19.14 3.17 7.27
C CYS A 360 20.26 2.75 8.24
N ASP A 361 20.96 3.74 8.81
CA ASP A 361 22.17 3.55 9.63
C ASP A 361 21.93 2.62 10.82
N LEU A 362 20.77 2.73 11.49
CA LEU A 362 20.41 1.85 12.61
C LEU A 362 20.49 0.35 12.28
N ILE A 363 20.09 -0.05 11.06
CA ILE A 363 20.11 -1.46 10.64
C ILE A 363 21.52 -1.86 10.22
N MET A 364 22.19 -0.99 9.47
CA MET A 364 23.57 -1.22 9.00
C MET A 364 24.53 -1.37 10.17
N ASP A 365 24.45 -0.51 11.18
CA ASP A 365 25.27 -0.56 12.39
C ASP A 365 24.99 -1.83 13.21
N ARG A 366 23.72 -2.20 13.39
CA ARG A 366 23.36 -3.45 14.07
C ARG A 366 23.94 -4.68 13.38
N TYR A 367 23.95 -4.70 12.05
CA TYR A 367 24.56 -5.80 11.29
C TYR A 367 26.07 -5.86 11.51
N VAL A 368 26.76 -4.72 11.41
CA VAL A 368 28.20 -4.62 11.64
C VAL A 368 28.57 -5.08 13.05
N ASP A 369 27.80 -4.70 14.06
CA ASP A 369 28.04 -5.10 15.44
C ASP A 369 27.75 -6.59 15.70
N ALA A 370 26.73 -7.16 15.04
CA ALA A 370 26.47 -8.60 15.09
C ALA A 370 27.63 -9.42 14.49
N MET A 371 28.18 -8.98 13.36
CA MET A 371 29.29 -9.64 12.66
C MET A 371 30.65 -9.53 13.35
N ARG A 372 30.78 -8.66 14.36
CA ARG A 372 32.02 -8.47 15.15
C ARG A 372 32.14 -9.42 16.33
N LYS A 373 31.04 -10.07 16.73
CA LYS A 373 31.01 -11.06 17.82
C LYS A 373 31.63 -12.37 17.33
#